data_AF-A0A520YAE4-F1
#
_entry.id   AF-A0A520YAE4-F1
#
_cell.length_a   1.000
_cell.length_b   1.000
_cell.length_c   1.000
_cell.angle_alpha   90.00
_cell.angle_beta   90.00
_cell.angle_gamma   90.00
#
_symmetry.space_group_name_H-M   'P 1'
#
loop_
_entity.id
_entity.type
_entity.pdbx_description
1 polymer ?
#
loop_
_entity_poly.entity_id
_entity_poly.type
_entity_poly.pdbx_seq_one_letter_code
_entity_poly.pdbx_strand_id
1 'polypeptide(L)'
;MFNSGAQPFSTVAPASSLSREERIEQLRALMGKADPSVAQLTVGIREVTTRHYERFVMPLIRQHWPAMLSDPFAVKMRLAACDLYASAPYTVLFCAPERPASVALITGIGNRLPLPNSALALAARAALNVLGRVALADQHRRIILIAAFIAMVDHAFDHCMEDSPEERGRKLHALLDGDWEPDTPELRLTRALQVEMERDLTPAERLPFERAVVRLKDWVDSEVAGMTGVSDATGLGHRLAGIEGTIDGLLFPVHRYVGEGARPWMYEVSLFVQMIDDYLDIETDLDDGRVTPVITGQWTYDDICRTWHETVRGIEALTRAGGHRAPHYVGFIREAYVLMLGEVLEGMASGLAD
;
A
#
# COMPACT_ATOMS: atom_id res chain seq x y z
N MET A 1 31.05 -3.54 31.04
CA MET A 1 32.25 -3.54 30.19
C MET A 1 31.78 -3.71 28.77
N PHE A 2 31.69 -2.60 28.03
CA PHE A 2 31.23 -2.59 26.65
C PHE A 2 32.36 -3.11 25.77
N ASN A 3 32.08 -4.18 25.02
CA ASN A 3 32.99 -4.68 24.02
C ASN A 3 32.80 -3.81 22.77
N SER A 4 33.70 -2.84 22.58
CA SER A 4 33.81 -2.03 21.38
C SER A 4 34.35 -2.88 20.22
N GLY A 5 33.46 -3.69 19.63
CA GLY A 5 33.72 -4.32 18.34
C GLY A 5 33.38 -3.32 17.25
N ALA A 6 34.40 -2.70 16.65
CA ALA A 6 34.25 -1.96 15.41
C ALA A 6 33.64 -2.89 14.36
N GLN A 7 32.41 -2.61 13.92
CA GLN A 7 31.86 -3.25 12.75
C GLN A 7 32.66 -2.80 11.52
N PRO A 8 32.93 -3.70 10.57
CA PRO A 8 33.61 -3.33 9.34
C PRO A 8 32.76 -2.30 8.61
N PHE A 9 33.37 -1.17 8.24
CA PHE A 9 32.77 -0.22 7.32
C PHE A 9 32.32 -0.98 6.07
N SER A 10 31.00 -1.07 5.89
CA SER A 10 30.42 -1.58 4.65
C SER A 10 30.95 -0.70 3.52
N THR A 11 31.50 -1.30 2.47
CA THR A 11 32.02 -0.61 1.27
C THR A 11 30.90 -0.04 0.38
N VAL A 12 29.68 0.06 0.90
CA VAL A 12 28.53 0.63 0.22
C VAL A 12 28.66 2.15 0.32
N ALA A 13 28.81 2.80 -0.84
CA ALA A 13 28.77 4.25 -0.91
C ALA A 13 27.44 4.73 -0.30
N PRO A 14 27.42 5.82 0.51
CA PRO A 14 26.19 6.30 1.14
C PRO A 14 25.11 6.50 0.07
N ALA A 15 23.85 6.20 0.36
CA ALA A 15 22.76 6.25 -0.62
C ALA A 15 22.71 7.57 -1.41
N SER A 16 23.01 8.68 -0.73
CA SER A 16 23.11 10.05 -1.28
C SER A 16 24.28 10.29 -2.26
N SER A 17 25.19 9.34 -2.42
CA SER A 17 26.29 9.41 -3.41
C SER A 17 25.93 8.80 -4.76
N LEU A 18 24.77 8.12 -4.86
CA LEU A 18 24.25 7.53 -6.09
C LEU A 18 23.22 8.46 -6.72
N SER A 19 23.18 8.52 -8.05
CA SER A 19 22.07 9.20 -8.74
C SER A 19 20.76 8.45 -8.54
N ARG A 20 19.61 9.13 -8.74
CA ARG A 20 18.29 8.48 -8.70
C ARG A 20 18.21 7.31 -9.68
N GLU A 21 18.77 7.45 -10.88
CA GLU A 21 18.82 6.37 -11.88
C GLU A 21 19.64 5.16 -11.42
N GLU A 22 20.79 5.39 -10.77
CA GLU A 22 21.61 4.31 -10.22
C GLU A 22 20.88 3.56 -9.10
N ARG A 23 20.14 4.29 -8.25
CA ARG A 23 19.30 3.72 -7.20
C ARG A 23 18.14 2.90 -7.76
N ILE A 24 17.47 3.38 -8.80
CA ILE A 24 16.43 2.62 -9.52
C ILE A 24 17.00 1.32 -10.09
N GLU A 25 18.19 1.36 -10.72
CA GLU A 25 18.80 0.16 -11.29
C GLU A 25 19.19 -0.85 -10.21
N GLN A 26 19.67 -0.40 -9.04
CA GLN A 26 19.90 -1.27 -7.90
C GLN A 26 18.61 -1.98 -7.46
N LEU A 27 17.50 -1.25 -7.32
CA LEU A 27 16.21 -1.82 -6.95
C LEU A 27 15.67 -2.79 -8.01
N ARG A 28 15.79 -2.47 -9.31
CA ARG A 28 15.44 -3.38 -10.40
C ARG A 28 16.25 -4.67 -10.35
N ALA A 29 17.55 -4.58 -10.07
CA ALA A 29 18.43 -5.73 -9.93
C ALA A 29 18.07 -6.58 -8.71
N LEU A 30 17.74 -5.96 -7.59
CA LEU A 30 17.31 -6.63 -6.35
C LEU A 30 16.01 -7.41 -6.54
N MET A 31 15.01 -6.79 -7.16
CA MET A 31 13.68 -7.37 -7.35
C MET A 31 13.67 -8.40 -8.49
N GLY A 32 14.58 -8.23 -9.45
CA GLY A 32 14.70 -9.10 -10.61
C GLY A 32 13.53 -8.97 -11.57
N LYS A 33 13.44 -9.93 -12.50
CA LYS A 33 12.36 -9.99 -13.49
C LYS A 33 11.37 -11.09 -13.13
N ALA A 34 10.13 -10.70 -12.82
CA ALA A 34 9.05 -11.65 -12.59
C ALA A 34 8.71 -12.46 -13.85
N ASP A 35 8.17 -13.67 -13.65
CA ASP A 35 7.62 -14.48 -14.73
C ASP A 35 6.38 -13.80 -15.36
N PRO A 36 6.44 -13.35 -16.64
CA PRO A 36 5.32 -12.65 -17.28
C PRO A 36 4.06 -13.53 -17.45
N SER A 37 4.17 -14.85 -17.29
CA SER A 37 3.02 -15.75 -17.41
C SER A 37 2.00 -15.58 -16.27
N VAL A 38 2.37 -14.94 -15.16
CA VAL A 38 1.45 -14.62 -14.05
C VAL A 38 0.64 -13.34 -14.25
N ALA A 39 0.95 -12.55 -15.28
CA ALA A 39 0.39 -11.21 -15.49
C ALA A 39 -1.15 -11.17 -15.58
N GLN A 40 -1.80 -12.26 -15.97
CA GLN A 40 -3.26 -12.26 -16.05
C GLN A 40 -3.93 -12.08 -14.68
N LEU A 41 -3.29 -12.49 -13.58
CA LEU A 41 -3.78 -12.21 -12.23
C LEU A 41 -3.75 -10.70 -11.95
N THR A 42 -2.63 -10.02 -12.20
CA THR A 42 -2.48 -8.57 -11.96
C THR A 42 -3.44 -7.77 -12.84
N VAL A 43 -3.60 -8.17 -14.11
CA VAL A 43 -4.63 -7.62 -15.01
C VAL A 43 -6.04 -7.78 -14.43
N GLY A 44 -6.36 -8.96 -13.89
CA GLY A 44 -7.67 -9.20 -13.27
C GLY A 44 -7.95 -8.31 -12.07
N ILE A 45 -6.95 -8.09 -11.21
CA ILE A 45 -7.04 -7.17 -10.07
C ILE A 45 -7.31 -5.74 -10.59
N ARG A 46 -6.49 -5.27 -11.52
CA ARG A 46 -6.60 -3.93 -12.12
C ARG A 46 -7.93 -3.66 -12.81
N GLU A 47 -8.47 -4.64 -13.52
CA GLU A 47 -9.78 -4.54 -14.17
C GLU A 47 -10.91 -4.34 -13.15
N VAL A 48 -10.82 -5.05 -12.02
CA VAL A 48 -11.79 -4.92 -10.94
C VAL A 48 -11.61 -3.58 -10.25
N THR A 49 -10.39 -3.20 -9.85
CA THR A 49 -10.13 -1.94 -9.15
C THR A 49 -10.50 -0.73 -10.00
N THR A 50 -10.08 -0.69 -11.27
CA THR A 50 -10.43 0.38 -12.21
C THR A 50 -11.95 0.52 -12.38
N ARG A 51 -12.67 -0.60 -12.54
CA ARG A 51 -14.13 -0.57 -12.67
C ARG A 51 -14.80 0.02 -11.43
N HIS A 52 -14.30 -0.32 -10.25
CA HIS A 52 -14.84 0.19 -8.99
C HIS A 52 -14.42 1.65 -8.75
N TYR A 53 -13.22 2.05 -9.19
CA TYR A 53 -12.76 3.44 -9.16
C TYR A 53 -13.67 4.35 -9.99
N GLU A 54 -13.95 3.95 -11.23
CA GLU A 54 -14.88 4.67 -12.11
C GLU A 54 -16.30 4.75 -11.54
N ARG A 55 -16.73 3.70 -10.82
CA ARG A 55 -18.08 3.63 -10.25
C ARG A 55 -18.25 4.40 -8.95
N PHE A 56 -17.24 4.42 -8.09
CA PHE A 56 -17.37 4.89 -6.70
C PHE A 56 -16.50 6.09 -6.36
N VAL A 57 -15.34 6.26 -7.01
CA VAL A 57 -14.39 7.35 -6.72
C VAL A 57 -14.58 8.51 -7.71
N MET A 58 -14.67 8.22 -9.01
CA MET A 58 -14.83 9.24 -10.05
C MET A 58 -16.06 10.15 -9.89
N PRO A 59 -17.23 9.67 -9.42
CA PRO A 59 -18.34 10.56 -9.11
C PRO A 59 -18.00 11.56 -8.00
N LEU A 60 -17.26 11.14 -6.97
CA LEU A 60 -16.84 12.02 -5.87
C LEU A 60 -15.85 13.06 -6.37
N ILE A 61 -14.88 12.68 -7.20
CA ILE A 61 -13.97 13.61 -7.86
C ILE A 61 -14.74 14.67 -8.64
N ARG A 62 -15.65 14.25 -9.52
CA ARG A 62 -16.43 15.17 -10.36
C ARG A 62 -17.30 16.11 -9.54
N GLN A 63 -17.76 15.68 -8.37
CA GLN A 63 -18.60 16.47 -7.50
C GLN A 63 -17.81 17.44 -6.61
N HIS A 64 -16.70 16.99 -6.01
CA HIS A 64 -16.01 17.72 -4.96
C HIS A 64 -14.74 18.44 -5.45
N TRP A 65 -14.05 17.90 -6.46
CA TRP A 65 -12.84 18.48 -7.03
C TRP A 65 -12.70 18.20 -8.54
N PRO A 66 -13.61 18.71 -9.39
CA PRO A 66 -13.61 18.42 -10.83
C PRO A 66 -12.35 18.90 -11.55
N ALA A 67 -11.70 19.95 -11.04
CA ALA A 67 -10.46 20.49 -11.61
C ALA A 67 -9.31 19.48 -11.58
N MET A 68 -9.29 18.57 -10.59
CA MET A 68 -8.28 17.51 -10.48
C MET A 68 -8.17 16.65 -11.74
N LEU A 69 -9.25 16.49 -12.52
CA LEU A 69 -9.24 15.69 -13.74
C LEU A 69 -8.27 16.19 -14.83
N SER A 70 -7.84 17.44 -14.73
CA SER A 70 -6.83 18.04 -15.61
C SER A 70 -5.46 18.16 -14.95
N ASP A 71 -5.33 17.72 -13.70
CA ASP A 71 -4.13 17.81 -12.88
C ASP A 71 -3.29 16.52 -12.98
N PRO A 72 -1.94 16.58 -12.98
CA PRO A 72 -1.08 15.41 -12.89
C PRO A 72 -1.43 14.47 -11.72
N PHE A 73 -1.92 15.02 -10.61
CA PHE A 73 -2.34 14.26 -9.45
C PHE A 73 -3.48 13.28 -9.77
N ALA A 74 -4.36 13.54 -10.75
CA ALA A 74 -5.38 12.53 -11.12
C ALA A 74 -4.77 11.22 -11.63
N VAL A 75 -3.60 11.28 -12.29
CA VAL A 75 -2.86 10.10 -12.71
C VAL A 75 -2.23 9.40 -11.51
N LYS A 76 -1.55 10.17 -10.63
CA LYS A 76 -0.95 9.69 -9.37
C LYS A 76 -1.99 9.01 -8.48
N MET A 77 -3.11 9.68 -8.21
CA MET A 77 -4.23 9.14 -7.41
C MET A 77 -4.77 7.84 -8.00
N ARG A 78 -4.95 7.76 -9.32
CA ARG A 78 -5.45 6.53 -9.95
C ARG A 78 -4.46 5.38 -9.81
N LEU A 79 -3.17 5.63 -10.03
CA LEU A 79 -2.11 4.62 -9.88
C LEU A 79 -2.01 4.16 -8.42
N ALA A 80 -1.90 5.09 -7.48
CA ALA A 80 -1.84 4.80 -6.05
C ALA A 80 -3.07 3.99 -5.60
N ALA A 81 -4.27 4.42 -5.97
CA ALA A 81 -5.50 3.73 -5.56
C ALA A 81 -5.67 2.36 -6.23
N CYS A 82 -5.48 2.26 -7.55
CA CYS A 82 -5.84 1.05 -8.30
C CYS A 82 -4.75 -0.02 -8.31
N ASP A 83 -3.48 0.39 -8.32
CA ASP A 83 -2.34 -0.48 -8.59
C ASP A 83 -1.52 -0.74 -7.33
N LEU A 84 -1.31 0.29 -6.49
CA LEU A 84 -0.58 0.15 -5.23
C LEU A 84 -1.47 -0.34 -4.08
N TYR A 85 -2.36 0.51 -3.57
CA TYR A 85 -3.05 0.22 -2.32
C TYR A 85 -4.13 -0.86 -2.47
N ALA A 86 -4.95 -0.81 -3.52
CA ALA A 86 -6.01 -1.80 -3.70
C ALA A 86 -5.50 -3.20 -4.00
N SER A 87 -4.26 -3.38 -4.49
CA SER A 87 -3.72 -4.71 -4.83
C SER A 87 -3.38 -5.56 -3.60
N ALA A 88 -3.00 -4.92 -2.48
CA ALA A 88 -2.65 -5.63 -1.25
C ALA A 88 -3.82 -6.47 -0.66
N PRO A 89 -5.05 -5.94 -0.51
CA PRO A 89 -6.21 -6.72 -0.08
C PRO A 89 -6.52 -7.93 -0.98
N TYR A 90 -6.36 -7.80 -2.30
CA TYR A 90 -6.55 -8.95 -3.20
C TYR A 90 -5.46 -10.01 -3.03
N THR A 91 -4.22 -9.58 -2.85
CA THR A 91 -3.08 -10.49 -2.64
C THR A 91 -3.29 -11.35 -1.40
N VAL A 92 -3.69 -10.75 -0.27
CA VAL A 92 -3.98 -11.53 0.95
C VAL A 92 -5.20 -12.43 0.80
N LEU A 93 -6.20 -12.06 0.00
CA LEU A 93 -7.35 -12.94 -0.29
C LEU A 93 -6.95 -14.22 -1.03
N PHE A 94 -5.97 -14.17 -1.95
CA PHE A 94 -5.48 -15.38 -2.61
C PHE A 94 -4.68 -16.31 -1.69
N CYS A 95 -4.19 -15.78 -0.57
CA CYS A 95 -3.43 -16.50 0.46
C CYS A 95 -4.28 -16.87 1.69
N ALA A 96 -5.51 -16.37 1.79
CA ALA A 96 -6.35 -16.48 2.96
C ALA A 96 -6.71 -17.94 3.32
N PRO A 97 -6.87 -18.30 4.60
CA PRO A 97 -7.43 -19.60 5.00
C PRO A 97 -8.92 -19.70 4.67
N GLU A 98 -9.70 -18.65 4.92
CA GLU A 98 -11.15 -18.63 4.75
C GLU A 98 -11.55 -17.92 3.46
N ARG A 99 -11.11 -18.46 2.32
CA ARG A 99 -11.32 -17.82 1.01
C ARG A 99 -12.81 -17.76 0.60
N PRO A 100 -13.24 -16.66 -0.06
CA PRO A 100 -14.52 -16.64 -0.78
C PRO A 100 -14.63 -17.82 -1.76
N ALA A 101 -15.81 -18.41 -1.94
CA ALA A 101 -15.98 -19.70 -2.60
C ALA A 101 -15.33 -19.81 -4.00
N SER A 102 -15.41 -18.77 -4.83
CA SER A 102 -14.78 -18.76 -6.16
C SER A 102 -13.25 -18.72 -6.10
N VAL A 103 -12.68 -17.97 -5.15
CA VAL A 103 -11.23 -17.98 -4.87
C VAL A 103 -10.85 -19.35 -4.32
N ALA A 104 -11.60 -19.88 -3.35
CA ALA A 104 -11.35 -21.18 -2.75
C ALA A 104 -11.34 -22.31 -3.81
N LEU A 105 -12.27 -22.28 -4.76
CA LEU A 105 -12.34 -23.24 -5.87
C LEU A 105 -11.07 -23.19 -6.74
N ILE A 106 -10.73 -22.01 -7.26
CA ILE A 106 -9.61 -21.86 -8.20
C ILE A 106 -8.28 -22.12 -7.52
N THR A 107 -8.08 -21.58 -6.33
CA THR A 107 -6.86 -21.81 -5.55
C THR A 107 -6.77 -23.27 -5.08
N GLY A 108 -7.90 -23.93 -4.78
CA GLY A 108 -7.94 -25.35 -4.46
C GLY A 108 -7.61 -26.26 -5.64
N ILE A 109 -8.10 -25.96 -6.84
CA ILE A 109 -7.72 -26.65 -8.08
C ILE A 109 -6.23 -26.42 -8.36
N GLY A 110 -5.80 -25.16 -8.30
CA GLY A 110 -4.42 -24.76 -8.54
C GLY A 110 -3.44 -25.43 -7.59
N ASN A 111 -3.79 -25.59 -6.31
CA ASN A 111 -2.97 -26.29 -5.34
C ASN A 111 -2.93 -27.82 -5.54
N ARG A 112 -3.96 -28.43 -6.17
CA ARG A 112 -4.00 -29.89 -6.40
C ARG A 112 -3.40 -30.33 -7.72
N LEU A 113 -3.55 -29.52 -8.77
CA LEU A 113 -3.12 -29.85 -10.12
C LEU A 113 -1.87 -29.03 -10.49
N PRO A 114 -0.82 -29.64 -11.06
CA PRO A 114 0.39 -28.95 -11.51
C PRO A 114 0.13 -28.17 -12.81
N LEU A 115 -0.77 -27.19 -12.76
CA LEU A 115 -1.12 -26.34 -13.89
C LEU A 115 0.01 -25.34 -14.16
N PRO A 116 0.25 -24.97 -15.43
CA PRO A 116 1.19 -23.90 -15.75
C PRO A 116 0.70 -22.56 -15.20
N ASN A 117 1.62 -21.67 -14.87
CA ASN A 117 1.36 -20.33 -14.34
C ASN A 117 0.34 -19.54 -15.17
N SER A 118 0.41 -19.62 -16.51
CA SER A 118 -0.55 -18.95 -17.41
C SER A 118 -1.99 -19.43 -17.21
N ALA A 119 -2.21 -20.73 -16.98
CA ALA A 119 -3.54 -21.27 -16.72
C ALA A 119 -4.05 -20.85 -15.34
N LEU A 120 -3.19 -20.85 -14.33
CA LEU A 120 -3.52 -20.35 -12.99
C LEU A 120 -3.88 -18.86 -13.02
N ALA A 121 -3.10 -18.05 -13.74
CA ALA A 121 -3.31 -16.62 -13.87
C ALA A 121 -4.65 -16.29 -14.57
N LEU A 122 -4.98 -17.00 -15.65
CA LEU A 122 -6.26 -16.87 -16.35
C LEU A 122 -7.44 -17.30 -15.46
N ALA A 123 -7.30 -18.41 -14.75
CA ALA A 123 -8.33 -18.85 -13.80
C ALA A 123 -8.53 -17.82 -12.69
N ALA A 124 -7.44 -17.29 -12.12
CA ALA A 124 -7.50 -16.28 -11.08
C ALA A 124 -8.16 -14.97 -11.56
N ARG A 125 -7.86 -14.52 -12.79
CA ARG A 125 -8.55 -13.41 -13.45
C ARG A 125 -10.05 -13.67 -13.60
N ALA A 126 -10.42 -14.87 -14.01
CA ALA A 126 -11.82 -15.27 -14.10
C ALA A 126 -12.51 -15.26 -12.71
N ALA A 127 -11.84 -15.77 -11.66
CA ALA A 127 -12.31 -15.69 -10.28
C ALA A 127 -12.61 -14.26 -9.87
N LEU A 128 -11.67 -13.34 -10.10
CA LEU A 128 -11.79 -11.94 -9.72
C LEU A 128 -12.91 -11.24 -10.47
N ASN A 129 -13.06 -11.52 -11.77
CA ASN A 129 -14.15 -10.96 -12.56
C ASN A 129 -15.52 -11.51 -12.15
N VAL A 130 -15.61 -12.79 -11.73
CA VAL A 130 -16.83 -13.36 -11.15
C VAL A 130 -17.10 -12.73 -9.79
N LEU A 131 -16.12 -12.71 -8.88
CA LEU A 131 -16.23 -12.05 -7.58
C LEU A 131 -16.76 -10.63 -7.73
N GLY A 132 -16.05 -9.78 -8.48
CA GLY A 132 -16.41 -8.38 -8.67
C GLY A 132 -17.75 -8.12 -9.38
N ARG A 133 -18.48 -9.17 -9.79
CA ARG A 133 -19.83 -9.07 -10.39
C ARG A 133 -20.93 -9.71 -9.54
N VAL A 134 -20.66 -10.81 -8.84
CA VAL A 134 -21.70 -11.61 -8.13
C VAL A 134 -21.50 -11.73 -6.63
N ALA A 135 -20.34 -11.37 -6.08
CA ALA A 135 -20.08 -11.47 -4.65
C ALA A 135 -19.24 -10.28 -4.14
N LEU A 136 -19.17 -10.09 -2.84
CA LEU A 136 -18.25 -9.13 -2.21
C LEU A 136 -18.35 -7.67 -2.71
N ALA A 137 -19.49 -7.26 -3.27
CA ALA A 137 -19.65 -5.92 -3.85
C ALA A 137 -19.29 -4.83 -2.83
N ASP A 138 -19.69 -5.01 -1.57
CA ASP A 138 -19.37 -4.08 -0.48
C ASP A 138 -17.87 -4.06 -0.16
N GLN A 139 -17.20 -5.22 -0.20
CA GLN A 139 -15.75 -5.27 0.03
C GLN A 139 -14.98 -4.65 -1.13
N HIS A 140 -15.36 -4.91 -2.38
CA HIS A 140 -14.71 -4.29 -3.54
C HIS A 140 -14.89 -2.76 -3.54
N ARG A 141 -16.10 -2.29 -3.18
CA ARG A 141 -16.38 -0.86 -2.97
C ARG A 141 -15.49 -0.28 -1.87
N ARG A 142 -15.40 -0.92 -0.71
CA ARG A 142 -14.59 -0.43 0.42
C ARG A 142 -13.09 -0.46 0.11
N ILE A 143 -12.58 -1.51 -0.51
CA ILE A 143 -11.16 -1.60 -0.92
C ILE A 143 -10.78 -0.38 -1.76
N ILE A 144 -11.57 -0.04 -2.80
CA ILE A 144 -11.21 1.07 -3.67
C ILE A 144 -11.40 2.44 -3.01
N LEU A 145 -12.41 2.60 -2.15
CA LEU A 145 -12.62 3.85 -1.42
C LEU A 145 -11.51 4.10 -0.41
N ILE A 146 -11.07 3.07 0.32
CA ILE A 146 -9.95 3.14 1.26
C ILE A 146 -8.65 3.45 0.51
N ALA A 147 -8.39 2.74 -0.59
CA ALA A 147 -7.20 2.98 -1.40
C ALA A 147 -7.15 4.41 -1.98
N ALA A 148 -8.29 4.93 -2.44
CA ALA A 148 -8.41 6.32 -2.89
C ALA A 148 -8.30 7.33 -1.75
N PHE A 149 -8.85 7.01 -0.58
CA PHE A 149 -8.76 7.85 0.60
C PHE A 149 -7.31 7.98 1.08
N ILE A 150 -6.54 6.89 1.14
CA ILE A 150 -5.12 6.92 1.53
C ILE A 150 -4.34 7.85 0.58
N ALA A 151 -4.46 7.66 -0.73
CA ALA A 151 -3.78 8.52 -1.70
C ALA A 151 -4.21 10.01 -1.61
N MET A 152 -5.48 10.27 -1.30
CA MET A 152 -6.02 11.63 -1.22
C MET A 152 -5.66 12.34 0.09
N VAL A 153 -5.72 11.65 1.23
CA VAL A 153 -5.39 12.27 2.53
C VAL A 153 -3.91 12.61 2.61
N ASP A 154 -3.05 11.74 2.08
CA ASP A 154 -1.62 11.96 1.92
C ASP A 154 -1.34 13.22 1.09
N HIS A 155 -1.88 13.27 -0.14
CA HIS A 155 -1.72 14.43 -1.01
C HIS A 155 -2.27 15.73 -0.41
N ALA A 156 -3.45 15.66 0.22
CA ALA A 156 -4.05 16.83 0.85
C ALA A 156 -3.15 17.38 1.96
N PHE A 157 -2.58 16.51 2.79
CA PHE A 157 -1.75 16.91 3.92
C PHE A 157 -0.39 17.47 3.50
N ASP A 158 0.24 16.82 2.51
CA ASP A 158 1.59 17.15 2.08
C ASP A 158 1.63 18.34 1.12
N HIS A 159 0.69 18.44 0.19
CA HIS A 159 0.79 19.36 -0.94
C HIS A 159 -0.31 20.42 -1.02
N CYS A 160 -1.46 20.22 -0.39
CA CYS A 160 -2.60 21.12 -0.56
C CYS A 160 -2.82 22.09 0.60
N MET A 161 -2.38 21.72 1.81
CA MET A 161 -2.52 22.58 2.99
C MET A 161 -1.31 23.50 3.12
N GLU A 162 -1.53 24.81 3.08
CA GLU A 162 -0.46 25.82 3.28
C GLU A 162 -0.27 26.21 4.76
N ASP A 163 -1.13 25.70 5.66
CA ASP A 163 -1.10 26.03 7.09
C ASP A 163 0.17 25.51 7.80
N SER A 164 0.42 25.99 9.04
CA SER A 164 1.47 25.41 9.89
C SER A 164 1.17 23.94 10.21
N PRO A 165 2.18 23.09 10.45
CA PRO A 165 1.97 21.67 10.74
C PRO A 165 0.90 21.41 11.82
N GLU A 166 0.91 22.16 12.92
CA GLU A 166 -0.03 21.99 14.03
C GLU A 166 -1.47 22.30 13.59
N GLU A 167 -1.65 23.33 12.76
CA GLU A 167 -2.95 23.71 12.23
C GLU A 167 -3.44 22.69 11.19
N ARG A 168 -2.55 22.12 10.38
CA ARG A 168 -2.88 21.01 9.48
C ARG A 168 -3.41 19.81 10.27
N GLY A 169 -2.68 19.41 11.32
CA GLY A 169 -3.08 18.31 12.20
C GLY A 169 -4.44 18.56 12.84
N ARG A 170 -4.66 19.75 13.41
CA ARG A 170 -5.95 20.13 14.01
C ARG A 170 -7.11 20.04 13.01
N LYS A 171 -6.93 20.56 11.79
CA LYS A 171 -7.95 20.49 10.73
C LYS A 171 -8.23 19.06 10.29
N LEU A 172 -7.21 18.22 10.12
CA LEU A 172 -7.40 16.81 9.77
C LEU A 172 -8.12 16.03 10.88
N HIS A 173 -7.75 16.21 12.15
CA HIS A 173 -8.51 15.60 13.25
C HIS A 173 -9.99 15.97 13.20
N ALA A 174 -10.29 17.27 13.05
CA ALA A 174 -11.67 17.74 12.98
C ALA A 174 -12.42 17.24 11.71
N LEU A 175 -11.72 17.10 10.58
CA LEU A 175 -12.26 16.48 9.36
C LEU A 175 -12.64 15.02 9.61
N LEU A 176 -11.73 14.26 10.24
CA LEU A 176 -11.92 12.84 10.54
C LEU A 176 -13.04 12.63 11.56
N ASP A 177 -13.20 13.53 12.53
CA ASP A 177 -14.33 13.53 13.47
C ASP A 177 -15.65 13.99 12.84
N GLY A 178 -15.60 14.64 11.68
CA GLY A 178 -16.76 15.26 11.05
C GLY A 178 -17.25 16.53 11.76
N ASP A 179 -16.42 17.11 12.61
CA ASP A 179 -16.68 18.34 13.38
C ASP A 179 -16.34 19.61 12.60
N TRP A 180 -15.75 19.47 11.41
CA TRP A 180 -15.36 20.57 10.54
C TRP A 180 -15.84 20.35 9.10
N GLU A 181 -16.40 21.41 8.52
CA GLU A 181 -16.77 21.44 7.10
C GLU A 181 -15.57 21.94 6.28
N PRO A 182 -15.04 21.12 5.36
CA PRO A 182 -13.84 21.49 4.61
C PRO A 182 -14.07 22.65 3.63
N ASP A 183 -13.16 23.62 3.65
CA ASP A 183 -13.24 24.84 2.84
C ASP A 183 -12.56 24.72 1.47
N THR A 184 -11.63 23.79 1.27
CA THR A 184 -10.96 23.53 -0.02
C THR A 184 -11.52 22.29 -0.75
N PRO A 185 -11.48 22.26 -2.10
CA PRO A 185 -11.92 21.10 -2.89
C PRO A 185 -11.26 19.77 -2.50
N GLU A 186 -9.97 19.80 -2.18
CA GLU A 186 -9.14 18.65 -1.84
C GLU A 186 -9.63 18.02 -0.54
N LEU A 187 -9.79 18.85 0.51
CA LEU A 187 -10.28 18.39 1.81
C LEU A 187 -11.77 17.99 1.74
N ARG A 188 -12.58 18.61 0.89
CA ARG A 188 -13.97 18.17 0.62
C ARG A 188 -13.99 16.78 -0.01
N LEU A 189 -13.08 16.48 -0.95
CA LEU A 189 -12.97 15.16 -1.56
C LEU A 189 -12.49 14.12 -0.52
N THR A 190 -11.47 14.45 0.28
CA THR A 190 -10.99 13.59 1.39
C THR A 190 -12.14 13.23 2.34
N ARG A 191 -12.94 14.22 2.77
CA ARG A 191 -14.11 13.99 3.62
C ARG A 191 -15.18 13.16 2.93
N ALA A 192 -15.47 13.43 1.66
CA ALA A 192 -16.47 12.67 0.91
C ALA A 192 -16.09 11.18 0.76
N LEU A 193 -14.80 10.89 0.53
CA LEU A 193 -14.27 9.53 0.52
C LEU A 193 -14.46 8.84 1.87
N GLN A 194 -14.11 9.52 2.97
CA GLN A 194 -14.31 9.00 4.32
C GLN A 194 -15.78 8.66 4.60
N VAL A 195 -16.70 9.59 4.30
CA VAL A 195 -18.14 9.39 4.50
C VAL A 195 -18.64 8.19 3.68
N GLU A 196 -18.17 8.03 2.44
CA GLU A 196 -18.54 6.88 1.62
C GLU A 196 -17.92 5.57 2.14
N MET A 197 -16.73 5.60 2.76
CA MET A 197 -16.16 4.41 3.43
C MET A 197 -17.04 3.96 4.62
N GLU A 198 -17.62 4.91 5.35
CA GLU A 198 -18.51 4.68 6.51
C GLU A 198 -19.91 4.19 6.14
N ARG A 199 -20.32 4.48 4.91
CA ARG A 199 -21.66 4.18 4.41
C ARG A 199 -21.94 2.69 4.41
N ASP A 200 -23.10 2.33 4.94
CA ASP A 200 -23.62 0.96 5.02
C ASP A 200 -22.69 -0.02 5.77
N LEU A 201 -21.90 0.47 6.73
CA LEU A 201 -21.17 -0.39 7.66
C LEU A 201 -22.14 -1.22 8.51
N THR A 202 -21.95 -2.54 8.54
CA THR A 202 -22.68 -3.41 9.46
C THR A 202 -22.19 -3.20 10.90
N PRO A 203 -22.96 -3.60 11.93
CA PRO A 203 -22.52 -3.51 13.32
C PRO A 203 -21.18 -4.23 13.60
N ALA A 204 -20.91 -5.34 12.88
CA ALA A 204 -19.65 -6.07 13.01
C ALA A 204 -18.45 -5.34 12.39
N GLU A 205 -18.71 -4.45 11.43
CA GLU A 205 -17.67 -3.71 10.70
C GLU A 205 -17.39 -2.34 11.32
N ARG A 206 -18.31 -1.81 12.13
CA ARG A 206 -18.19 -0.50 12.77
C ARG A 206 -16.97 -0.39 13.68
N LEU A 207 -16.81 -1.31 14.63
CA LEU A 207 -15.71 -1.25 15.60
C LEU A 207 -14.32 -1.36 14.94
N PRO A 208 -14.07 -2.29 13.99
CA PRO A 208 -12.82 -2.30 13.23
C PRO A 208 -12.57 -1.00 12.45
N PHE A 209 -13.61 -0.43 11.84
CA PHE A 209 -13.50 0.84 11.13
C PHE A 209 -13.12 2.00 12.06
N GLU A 210 -13.79 2.14 13.20
CA GLU A 210 -13.48 3.17 14.20
C GLU A 210 -12.03 3.06 14.71
N ARG A 211 -11.53 1.83 14.90
CA ARG A 211 -10.11 1.60 15.25
C ARG A 211 -9.16 2.05 14.14
N ALA A 212 -9.49 1.81 12.88
CA ALA A 212 -8.68 2.28 11.76
C ALA A 212 -8.66 3.82 11.69
N VAL A 213 -9.78 4.49 11.97
CA VAL A 213 -9.83 5.97 12.05
C VAL A 213 -8.98 6.50 13.21
N VAL A 214 -8.97 5.83 14.37
CA VAL A 214 -8.06 6.20 15.46
C VAL A 214 -6.60 6.08 15.04
N ARG A 215 -6.21 5.00 14.35
CA ARG A 215 -4.84 4.85 13.84
C ARG A 215 -4.46 5.91 12.80
N LEU A 216 -5.43 6.35 12.00
CA LEU A 216 -5.20 7.44 11.06
C LEU A 216 -4.91 8.76 11.80
N LYS A 217 -5.57 9.01 12.94
CA LYS A 217 -5.25 10.17 13.78
C LYS A 217 -3.86 10.08 14.40
N ASP A 218 -3.44 8.88 14.82
CA ASP A 218 -2.06 8.65 15.28
C ASP A 218 -1.06 8.97 14.15
N TRP A 219 -1.39 8.64 12.90
CA TRP A 219 -0.58 9.03 11.73
C TRP A 219 -0.52 10.55 11.56
N VAL A 220 -1.66 11.25 11.62
CA VAL A 220 -1.68 12.73 11.56
C VAL A 220 -0.76 13.33 12.63
N ASP A 221 -0.83 12.84 13.86
CA ASP A 221 0.02 13.32 14.96
C ASP A 221 1.51 13.04 14.70
N SER A 222 1.82 11.87 14.13
CA SER A 222 3.18 11.49 13.73
C SER A 222 3.73 12.36 12.60
N GLU A 223 2.94 12.69 11.58
CA GLU A 223 3.39 13.59 10.51
C GLU A 223 3.65 15.01 11.04
N VAL A 224 2.76 15.54 11.91
CA VAL A 224 2.99 16.83 12.58
C VAL A 224 4.28 16.78 13.41
N ALA A 225 4.52 15.69 14.15
CA ALA A 225 5.74 15.51 14.93
C ALA A 225 6.99 15.51 14.02
N GLY A 226 6.92 14.85 12.86
CA GLY A 226 7.97 14.88 11.84
C GLY A 226 8.25 16.29 11.31
N MET A 227 7.21 17.02 10.89
CA MET A 227 7.31 18.37 10.35
C MET A 227 7.81 19.41 11.39
N THR A 228 7.59 19.17 12.68
CA THR A 228 8.00 20.06 13.78
C THR A 228 9.35 19.69 14.39
N GLY A 229 10.03 18.67 13.84
CA GLY A 229 11.36 18.26 14.28
C GLY A 229 11.38 17.53 15.64
N VAL A 230 10.25 16.97 16.07
CA VAL A 230 10.20 16.12 17.26
C VAL A 230 11.02 14.85 16.99
N SER A 231 11.88 14.48 17.94
CA SER A 231 12.66 13.25 17.83
C SER A 231 11.76 12.02 17.88
N ASP A 232 11.90 11.13 16.90
CA ASP A 232 11.27 9.83 16.90
C ASP A 232 12.08 8.83 17.73
N ALA A 233 11.47 8.32 18.82
CA ALA A 233 12.10 7.33 19.70
C ALA A 233 12.26 5.95 19.06
N THR A 234 11.51 5.66 17.98
CA THR A 234 11.62 4.39 17.25
C THR A 234 12.77 4.40 16.23
N GLY A 235 13.26 5.59 15.87
CA GLY A 235 14.27 5.76 14.82
C GLY A 235 13.75 5.40 13.42
N LEU A 236 12.44 5.51 13.19
CA LEU A 236 11.80 5.24 11.90
C LEU A 236 11.23 6.52 11.26
N GLY A 237 11.68 7.71 11.70
CA GLY A 237 11.26 8.99 11.14
C GLY A 237 9.75 9.26 11.26
N HIS A 238 9.10 8.77 12.33
CA HIS A 238 7.64 8.82 12.55
C HIS A 238 6.81 8.06 11.50
N ARG A 239 7.43 7.29 10.60
CA ARG A 239 6.74 6.52 9.54
C ARG A 239 5.87 5.39 10.08
N LEU A 240 6.13 4.92 11.31
CA LEU A 240 5.46 3.75 11.88
C LEU A 240 3.93 3.90 11.92
N ALA A 241 3.43 5.06 12.35
CA ALA A 241 1.99 5.29 12.46
C ALA A 241 1.30 5.26 11.08
N GLY A 242 1.93 5.83 10.05
CA GLY A 242 1.43 5.78 8.67
C GLY A 242 1.40 4.37 8.09
N ILE A 243 2.46 3.59 8.33
CA ILE A 243 2.53 2.18 7.97
C ILE A 243 1.39 1.40 8.64
N GLU A 244 1.25 1.50 9.97
CA GLU A 244 0.21 0.77 10.71
C GLU A 244 -1.20 1.17 10.28
N GLY A 245 -1.46 2.48 10.11
CA GLY A 245 -2.75 3.00 9.68
C GLY A 245 -3.14 2.52 8.29
N THR A 246 -2.20 2.56 7.34
CA THR A 246 -2.39 2.04 5.97
C THR A 246 -2.75 0.56 6.00
N ILE A 247 -2.03 -0.25 6.78
CA ILE A 247 -2.28 -1.70 6.85
C ILE A 247 -3.63 -2.00 7.48
N ASP A 248 -3.97 -1.37 8.60
CA ASP A 248 -5.23 -1.64 9.28
C ASP A 248 -6.44 -1.22 8.41
N GLY A 249 -6.31 -0.11 7.67
CA GLY A 249 -7.29 0.32 6.68
C GLY A 249 -7.46 -0.68 5.53
N LEU A 250 -6.37 -1.12 4.91
CA LEU A 250 -6.43 -2.05 3.77
C LEU A 250 -6.85 -3.47 4.16
N LEU A 251 -6.50 -3.92 5.36
CA LEU A 251 -6.88 -5.25 5.85
C LEU A 251 -8.35 -5.33 6.28
N PHE A 252 -8.89 -4.24 6.84
CA PHE A 252 -10.27 -4.16 7.31
C PHE A 252 -11.34 -4.75 6.35
N PRO A 253 -11.41 -4.40 5.04
CA PRO A 253 -12.44 -4.93 4.16
C PRO A 253 -12.38 -6.45 3.98
N VAL A 254 -11.24 -7.08 4.26
CA VAL A 254 -10.99 -8.51 4.06
C VAL A 254 -10.68 -9.27 5.37
N HIS A 255 -10.78 -8.60 6.52
CA HIS A 255 -10.35 -9.12 7.83
C HIS A 255 -10.96 -10.48 8.20
N ARG A 256 -12.20 -10.76 7.78
CA ARG A 256 -12.90 -12.02 8.06
C ARG A 256 -12.36 -13.23 7.29
N TYR A 257 -11.54 -13.00 6.27
CA TYR A 257 -11.02 -14.07 5.41
C TYR A 257 -9.58 -14.43 5.73
N VAL A 258 -8.81 -13.43 6.16
CA VAL A 258 -7.36 -13.50 6.32
C VAL A 258 -6.97 -14.12 7.66
N GLY A 259 -5.85 -14.85 7.68
CA GLY A 259 -5.28 -15.41 8.91
C GLY A 259 -4.36 -14.42 9.63
N GLU A 260 -3.91 -14.78 10.84
CA GLU A 260 -3.05 -13.94 11.70
C GLU A 260 -1.77 -13.44 11.01
N GLY A 261 -1.23 -14.21 10.05
CA GLY A 261 -0.03 -13.84 9.31
C GLY A 261 -0.21 -12.73 8.28
N ALA A 262 -1.45 -12.33 7.93
CA ALA A 262 -1.68 -11.33 6.89
C ALA A 262 -1.26 -9.92 7.33
N ARG A 263 -1.60 -9.51 8.56
CA ARG A 263 -1.23 -8.18 9.09
C ARG A 263 0.30 -8.01 9.18
N PRO A 264 1.07 -8.92 9.80
CA PRO A 264 2.53 -8.81 9.84
C PRO A 264 3.15 -8.80 8.44
N TRP A 265 2.66 -9.63 7.52
CA TRP A 265 3.17 -9.62 6.15
C TRP A 265 2.91 -8.29 5.43
N MET A 266 1.69 -7.74 5.53
CA MET A 266 1.38 -6.45 4.94
C MET A 266 2.23 -5.33 5.54
N TYR A 267 2.51 -5.38 6.85
CA TYR A 267 3.42 -4.45 7.51
C TYR A 267 4.82 -4.49 6.89
N GLU A 268 5.41 -5.68 6.71
CA GLU A 268 6.73 -5.81 6.06
C GLU A 268 6.73 -5.25 4.63
N VAL A 269 5.64 -5.46 3.88
CA VAL A 269 5.51 -4.92 2.52
C VAL A 269 5.44 -3.40 2.55
N SER A 270 4.64 -2.81 3.45
CA SER A 270 4.53 -1.35 3.55
C SER A 270 5.82 -0.71 4.06
N LEU A 271 6.56 -1.37 4.96
CA LEU A 271 7.89 -0.93 5.36
C LEU A 271 8.85 -0.97 4.16
N PHE A 272 8.88 -2.06 3.40
CA PHE A 272 9.71 -2.14 2.19
C PHE A 272 9.38 -1.02 1.19
N VAL A 273 8.08 -0.78 0.94
CA VAL A 273 7.62 0.30 0.05
C VAL A 273 8.07 1.67 0.56
N GLN A 274 7.94 1.97 1.86
CA GLN A 274 8.45 3.22 2.43
C GLN A 274 9.97 3.34 2.31
N MET A 275 10.70 2.25 2.51
CA MET A 275 12.16 2.26 2.42
C MET A 275 12.64 2.54 0.99
N ILE A 276 11.95 2.01 -0.04
CA ILE A 276 12.32 2.31 -1.43
C ILE A 276 11.91 3.72 -1.85
N ASP A 277 10.81 4.25 -1.30
CA ASP A 277 10.33 5.61 -1.50
C ASP A 277 11.35 6.63 -0.98
N ASP A 278 11.67 6.58 0.33
CA ASP A 278 12.73 7.39 0.97
C ASP A 278 14.10 7.18 0.29
N TYR A 279 14.34 5.99 -0.29
CA TYR A 279 15.58 5.69 -1.00
C TYR A 279 15.62 6.28 -2.39
N LEU A 280 14.49 6.49 -3.08
CA LEU A 280 14.44 7.14 -4.39
C LEU A 280 14.40 8.66 -4.28
N ASP A 281 13.77 9.18 -3.23
CA ASP A 281 13.43 10.60 -3.10
C ASP A 281 14.40 11.41 -2.23
N ILE A 282 15.60 10.88 -1.98
CA ILE A 282 16.66 11.54 -1.20
C ILE A 282 16.86 13.02 -1.59
N GLU A 283 16.94 13.34 -2.88
CA GLU A 283 17.13 14.73 -3.33
C GLU A 283 15.91 15.60 -3.00
N THR A 284 14.70 15.10 -3.27
CA THR A 284 13.44 15.80 -2.97
C THR A 284 13.31 16.06 -1.47
N ASP A 285 13.56 15.04 -0.65
CA ASP A 285 13.52 15.13 0.82
C ASP A 285 14.54 16.16 1.34
N LEU A 286 15.76 16.17 0.80
CA LEU A 286 16.79 17.13 1.18
C LEU A 286 16.41 18.57 0.77
N ASP A 287 15.84 18.76 -0.43
CA ASP A 287 15.37 20.06 -0.92
C ASP A 287 14.20 20.59 -0.06
N ASP A 288 13.33 19.70 0.42
CA ASP A 288 12.22 20.01 1.33
C ASP A 288 12.64 20.10 2.81
N GLY A 289 13.90 19.86 3.12
CA GLY A 289 14.44 19.90 4.49
C GLY A 289 13.96 18.74 5.38
N ARG A 290 13.41 17.68 4.79
CA ARG A 290 12.99 16.45 5.47
C ARG A 290 14.22 15.56 5.70
N VAL A 291 14.30 14.95 6.89
CA VAL A 291 15.41 14.05 7.27
C VAL A 291 14.86 12.65 7.50
N THR A 292 15.02 11.79 6.50
CA THR A 292 14.53 10.40 6.52
C THR A 292 15.56 9.41 7.11
N PRO A 293 15.13 8.21 7.52
CA PRO A 293 16.05 7.15 7.96
C PRO A 293 17.10 6.77 6.90
N VAL A 294 16.80 6.92 5.61
CA VAL A 294 17.78 6.71 4.53
C VAL A 294 18.86 7.79 4.55
N ILE A 295 18.46 9.07 4.67
CA ILE A 295 19.40 10.21 4.72
C ILE A 295 20.34 10.11 5.92
N THR A 296 19.82 9.68 7.07
CA THR A 296 20.62 9.50 8.30
C THR A 296 21.50 8.24 8.29
N GLY A 297 21.29 7.35 7.31
CA GLY A 297 21.97 6.05 7.23
C GLY A 297 21.44 5.00 8.21
N GLN A 298 20.31 5.25 8.87
CA GLN A 298 19.60 4.26 9.70
C GLN A 298 19.01 3.14 8.84
N TRP A 299 18.52 3.47 7.64
CA TRP A 299 18.16 2.52 6.60
C TRP A 299 19.23 2.52 5.51
N THR A 300 19.87 1.38 5.34
CA THR A 300 20.87 1.16 4.30
C THR A 300 20.28 0.36 3.14
N TYR A 301 20.97 0.32 2.01
CA TYR A 301 20.59 -0.56 0.91
C TYR A 301 20.60 -2.06 1.32
N ASP A 302 21.47 -2.46 2.24
CA ASP A 302 21.46 -3.82 2.80
C ASP A 302 20.19 -4.11 3.60
N ASP A 303 19.66 -3.11 4.31
CA ASP A 303 18.37 -3.21 5.00
C ASP A 303 17.23 -3.35 4.00
N ILE A 304 17.21 -2.54 2.93
CA ILE A 304 16.24 -2.66 1.83
C ILE A 304 16.28 -4.07 1.23
N CYS A 305 17.49 -4.59 0.97
CA CYS A 305 17.68 -5.93 0.46
C CYS A 305 17.11 -6.98 1.43
N ARG A 306 17.41 -6.86 2.72
CA ARG A 306 16.90 -7.79 3.75
C ARG A 306 15.37 -7.76 3.80
N THR A 307 14.76 -6.59 3.87
CA THR A 307 13.31 -6.42 3.93
C THR A 307 12.65 -6.98 2.66
N TRP A 308 13.21 -6.74 1.46
CA TRP A 308 12.72 -7.36 0.22
C TRP A 308 12.62 -8.89 0.34
N HIS A 309 13.71 -9.54 0.75
CA HIS A 309 13.72 -10.99 0.89
C HIS A 309 12.77 -11.49 1.99
N GLU A 310 12.55 -10.71 3.05
CA GLU A 310 11.57 -10.99 4.09
C GLU A 310 10.14 -10.94 3.55
N THR A 311 9.80 -9.94 2.73
CA THR A 311 8.47 -9.86 2.11
C THR A 311 8.19 -11.03 1.15
N VAL A 312 9.19 -11.43 0.35
CA VAL A 312 9.10 -12.56 -0.59
C VAL A 312 8.95 -13.88 0.17
N ARG A 313 9.73 -14.12 1.23
CA ARG A 313 9.55 -15.30 2.08
C ARG A 313 8.20 -15.27 2.80
N GLY A 314 7.77 -14.09 3.22
CA GLY A 314 6.52 -13.85 3.92
C GLY A 314 5.30 -14.21 3.09
N ILE A 315 5.25 -13.83 1.80
CA ILE A 315 4.10 -14.17 0.94
C ILE A 315 4.00 -15.68 0.70
N GLU A 316 5.14 -16.37 0.56
CA GLU A 316 5.12 -17.82 0.46
C GLU A 316 4.67 -18.48 1.77
N ALA A 317 5.13 -17.98 2.92
CA ALA A 317 4.72 -18.48 4.24
C ALA A 317 3.22 -18.25 4.48
N LEU A 318 2.71 -17.08 4.10
CA LEU A 318 1.29 -16.73 4.17
C LEU A 318 0.44 -17.67 3.30
N THR A 319 0.89 -17.95 2.08
CA THR A 319 0.24 -18.91 1.16
C THR A 319 0.16 -20.31 1.78
N ARG A 320 1.25 -20.77 2.42
CA ARG A 320 1.30 -22.07 3.11
C ARG A 320 0.42 -22.11 4.35
N ALA A 321 0.39 -21.03 5.13
CA ALA A 321 -0.49 -20.88 6.29
C ALA A 321 -1.98 -20.90 5.90
N GLY A 322 -2.31 -20.36 4.73
CA GLY A 322 -3.64 -20.45 4.11
C GLY A 322 -4.05 -21.86 3.64
N GLY A 323 -3.19 -22.87 3.79
CA GLY A 323 -3.47 -24.27 3.44
C GLY A 323 -2.95 -24.71 2.07
N HIS A 324 -2.25 -23.84 1.33
CA HIS A 324 -1.68 -24.19 0.02
C HIS A 324 -0.20 -24.55 0.13
N ARG A 325 0.10 -25.84 -0.01
CA ARG A 325 1.45 -26.38 0.21
C ARG A 325 2.14 -26.84 -1.07
N ALA A 326 1.43 -26.89 -2.19
CA ALA A 326 2.01 -27.38 -3.43
C ALA A 326 3.04 -26.38 -3.98
N PRO A 327 4.28 -26.82 -4.28
CA PRO A 327 5.37 -25.91 -4.68
C PRO A 327 5.04 -25.03 -5.88
N HIS A 328 4.32 -25.56 -6.88
CA HIS A 328 3.97 -24.81 -8.08
C HIS A 328 2.98 -23.68 -7.80
N TYR A 329 2.00 -23.88 -6.91
CA TYR A 329 1.04 -22.85 -6.55
C TYR A 329 1.67 -21.78 -5.65
N VAL A 330 2.52 -22.19 -4.71
CA VAL A 330 3.28 -21.22 -3.89
C VAL A 330 4.20 -20.38 -4.77
N GLY A 331 4.89 -21.00 -5.72
CA GLY A 331 5.70 -20.30 -6.73
C GLY A 331 4.89 -19.34 -7.58
N PHE A 332 3.70 -19.74 -8.03
CA PHE A 332 2.78 -18.87 -8.77
C PHE A 332 2.42 -17.59 -7.99
N ILE A 333 2.06 -17.71 -6.70
CA ILE A 333 1.74 -16.55 -5.87
C ILE A 333 2.96 -15.66 -5.63
N ARG A 334 4.13 -16.27 -5.39
CA ARG A 334 5.39 -15.52 -5.27
C ARG A 334 5.67 -14.69 -6.51
N GLU A 335 5.63 -15.29 -7.70
CA GLU A 335 5.88 -14.58 -8.96
C GLU A 335 4.85 -13.47 -9.21
N ALA A 336 3.58 -13.69 -8.86
CA ALA A 336 2.57 -12.65 -8.96
C ALA A 336 2.87 -11.45 -8.02
N TYR A 337 3.29 -11.73 -6.78
CA TYR A 337 3.72 -10.69 -5.84
C TYR A 337 4.93 -9.90 -6.37
N VAL A 338 5.97 -10.61 -6.84
CA VAL A 338 7.16 -9.96 -7.42
C VAL A 338 6.79 -9.10 -8.62
N LEU A 339 5.88 -9.56 -9.49
CA LEU A 339 5.40 -8.77 -10.63
C LEU A 339 4.71 -7.49 -10.18
N MET A 340 3.77 -7.57 -9.21
CA MET A 340 3.05 -6.39 -8.71
C MET A 340 3.99 -5.36 -8.09
N LEU A 341 4.95 -5.80 -7.28
CA LEU A 341 5.91 -4.90 -6.66
C LEU A 341 6.88 -4.31 -7.70
N GLY A 342 7.27 -5.07 -8.72
CA GLY A 342 8.04 -4.52 -9.85
C GLY A 342 7.27 -3.43 -10.58
N GLU A 343 5.97 -3.61 -10.79
CA GLU A 343 5.11 -2.58 -11.40
C GLU A 343 4.97 -1.34 -10.50
N VAL A 344 4.95 -1.49 -9.18
CA VAL A 344 5.00 -0.36 -8.22
C VAL A 344 6.32 0.40 -8.35
N LEU A 345 7.46 -0.30 -8.39
CA LEU A 345 8.77 0.32 -8.58
C LEU A 345 8.82 1.12 -9.89
N GLU A 346 8.29 0.59 -10.99
CA GLU A 346 8.24 1.32 -12.26
C GLU A 346 7.34 2.55 -12.19
N GLY A 347 6.25 2.48 -11.41
CA GLY A 347 5.40 3.63 -11.10
C GLY A 347 6.19 4.74 -10.40
N MET A 348 6.92 4.40 -9.33
CA MET A 348 7.79 5.33 -8.59
C MET A 348 8.92 5.89 -9.47
N ALA A 349 9.63 5.00 -10.19
CA ALA A 349 10.73 5.39 -11.07
C ALA A 349 10.33 6.41 -12.13
N SER A 350 9.09 6.35 -12.64
CA SER A 350 8.58 7.27 -13.64
C SER A 350 8.24 8.68 -13.15
N GLY A 351 8.35 8.94 -11.84
CA GLY A 351 7.95 10.21 -11.22
C GLY A 351 6.44 10.45 -11.22
N LEU A 352 5.65 9.39 -11.45
CA LEU A 352 4.19 9.43 -11.33
C LEU A 352 3.73 9.23 -9.87
N ALA A 353 4.66 8.89 -8.97
CA ALA A 353 4.47 8.80 -7.53
C ALA A 353 5.11 9.97 -6.75
N ASP A 354 5.88 10.83 -7.42
CA ASP A 354 6.57 12.00 -6.85
C ASP A 354 5.60 13.21 -6.85
#